data_AF-A0A8H7G4K5-F1
#
_entry.id   AF-A0A8H7G4K5-F1
#
_cell.length_a   1.000
_cell.length_b   1.000
_cell.length_c   1.000
_cell.angle_alpha   90.00
_cell.angle_beta   90.00
_cell.angle_gamma   90.00
#
_symmetry.space_group_name_H-M   'P 1'
#
loop_
_entity.id
_entity.type
_entity.pdbx_description
1 polymer ?
#
loop_
_entity_poly.entity_id
_entity_poly.type
_entity_poly.pdbx_seq_one_letter_code
_entity_poly.pdbx_strand_id
1 'polypeptide(L)'
;MSNLDLFIKSTRPVPRPLQISREISDRESTFVASIYRAATTTEVRACIKHVKHVTHAQKPASHEITAWRCMMLKNGKTGLSGEDDFELHSGCEDDGENWAGAKILKVMQTEGIIDAVVIVSRWYGGVMLGPVRFTHIETCAREVCRAFKLKEEIEDCVSTLTTLDDILSDLREDLAKLTASSAKETSDDVTASASKTAKKADYSGFHSEPDLAKAKRLISARENAIKSVKLLISKKEQKI
;
A
#
# COMPACT_ATOMS: atom_id res chain seq x y z
N MET A 1 -31.06 7.06 -22.52
CA MET A 1 -30.41 5.94 -21.80
C MET A 1 -30.60 6.19 -20.31
N SER A 2 -31.25 5.28 -19.61
CA SER A 2 -31.65 5.40 -18.21
C SER A 2 -30.44 5.32 -17.26
N ASN A 3 -30.38 6.21 -16.27
CA ASN A 3 -29.38 6.22 -15.19
C ASN A 3 -29.24 4.89 -14.41
N LEU A 4 -30.18 3.96 -14.59
CA LEU A 4 -30.17 2.64 -13.97
C LEU A 4 -29.05 1.73 -14.50
N ASP A 5 -28.67 1.85 -15.78
CA ASP A 5 -27.66 0.99 -16.40
C ASP A 5 -26.23 1.28 -15.94
N LEU A 6 -25.97 2.52 -15.47
CA LEU A 6 -24.70 2.89 -14.86
C LEU A 6 -24.50 2.26 -13.48
N PHE A 7 -25.59 2.00 -12.75
CA PHE A 7 -25.54 1.36 -11.43
C PHE A 7 -25.19 -0.13 -11.50
N ILE A 8 -25.57 -0.81 -12.59
CA ILE A 8 -25.38 -2.26 -12.76
C ILE A 8 -23.93 -2.59 -13.18
N LYS A 9 -23.20 -1.63 -13.79
CA LYS A 9 -21.81 -1.84 -14.27
C LYS A 9 -20.72 -1.54 -13.25
N SER A 10 -21.05 -0.96 -12.09
CA SER A 10 -20.08 -0.73 -11.02
C SER A 10 -20.13 -1.88 -10.02
N THR A 11 -19.63 -3.05 -10.41
CA THR A 11 -19.31 -4.08 -9.42
C THR A 11 -18.10 -3.56 -8.64
N ARG A 12 -18.33 -2.99 -7.45
CA ARG A 12 -17.22 -2.69 -6.53
C ARG A 12 -16.42 -3.98 -6.36
N PRO A 13 -15.09 -3.92 -6.46
CA PRO A 13 -14.27 -5.11 -6.32
C PRO A 13 -14.54 -5.75 -4.96
N VAL A 14 -14.60 -7.08 -4.94
CA VAL A 14 -14.82 -7.83 -3.70
C VAL A 14 -13.68 -7.51 -2.73
N PRO A 15 -13.97 -7.15 -1.46
CA PRO A 15 -12.92 -6.89 -0.48
C PRO A 15 -11.97 -8.08 -0.35
N ARG A 16 -10.67 -7.84 -0.54
CA ARG A 16 -9.62 -8.85 -0.35
C ARG A 16 -8.67 -8.41 0.76
N PRO A 17 -8.33 -9.30 1.71
CA PRO A 17 -7.38 -8.95 2.75
C PRO A 17 -6.00 -8.73 2.13
N LEU A 18 -5.32 -7.67 2.54
CA LEU A 18 -3.93 -7.44 2.14
C LEU A 18 -2.99 -8.38 2.91
N GLN A 19 -3.33 -8.67 4.16
CA GLN A 19 -2.61 -9.62 4.99
C GLN A 19 -3.56 -10.34 5.95
N ILE A 20 -3.23 -11.60 6.25
CA ILE A 20 -3.83 -12.42 7.29
C ILE A 20 -2.71 -12.80 8.27
N SER A 21 -2.98 -12.75 9.58
CA SER A 21 -2.01 -13.18 10.59
C SER A 21 -1.84 -14.69 10.59
N ARG A 22 -0.78 -15.16 11.23
CA ARG A 22 -0.75 -16.54 11.71
C ARG A 22 -1.93 -16.80 12.65
N GLU A 23 -2.43 -18.03 12.58
CA GLU A 23 -3.43 -18.53 13.52
C GLU A 23 -2.80 -18.77 14.90
N ILE A 24 -3.45 -18.23 15.94
CA ILE A 24 -3.14 -18.52 17.33
C ILE A 24 -4.25 -19.40 17.91
N SER A 25 -3.86 -20.56 18.46
CA SER A 25 -4.78 -21.46 19.16
C SER A 25 -4.42 -21.54 20.65
N ASP A 26 -5.39 -21.35 21.54
CA ASP A 26 -5.26 -21.47 23.01
C ASP A 26 -6.55 -22.02 23.59
N ARG A 27 -6.46 -23.16 24.28
CA ARG A 27 -7.60 -23.85 24.94
C ARG A 27 -8.82 -23.93 24.03
N GLU A 28 -8.61 -24.49 22.84
CA GLU A 28 -9.58 -24.67 21.75
C GLU A 28 -10.14 -23.39 21.13
N SER A 29 -9.80 -22.22 21.68
CA SER A 29 -10.09 -20.94 21.06
C SER A 29 -9.06 -20.63 19.97
N THR A 30 -9.52 -20.11 18.85
CA THR A 30 -8.68 -19.76 17.69
C THR A 30 -8.83 -18.29 17.35
N PHE A 31 -7.71 -17.63 17.02
CA PHE A 31 -7.65 -16.21 16.67
C PHE A 31 -6.92 -16.01 15.34
N VAL A 32 -7.53 -15.26 14.44
CA VAL A 32 -6.93 -14.86 13.16
C VAL A 32 -7.26 -13.39 12.92
N ALA A 33 -6.27 -12.58 12.57
CA ALA A 33 -6.48 -11.21 12.12
C ALA A 33 -6.41 -11.12 10.60
N SER A 34 -7.22 -10.24 10.04
CA SER A 34 -7.16 -9.82 8.64
C SER A 34 -7.15 -8.30 8.56
N ILE A 35 -6.37 -7.74 7.64
CA ILE A 35 -6.33 -6.30 7.38
C ILE A 35 -6.71 -6.01 5.93
N TYR A 36 -7.54 -5.00 5.74
CA TYR A 36 -8.03 -4.54 4.44
C TYR A 36 -7.71 -3.06 4.26
N ARG A 37 -7.36 -2.64 3.04
CA ARG A 37 -7.36 -1.22 2.67
C ARG A 37 -8.80 -0.71 2.70
N ALA A 38 -9.03 0.42 3.35
CA ALA A 38 -10.33 1.08 3.44
C ALA A 38 -10.12 2.57 3.69
N ALA A 39 -10.44 3.40 2.70
CA ALA A 39 -10.33 4.85 2.78
C ALA A 39 -11.60 5.51 3.33
N THR A 40 -12.72 4.78 3.38
CA THR A 40 -14.00 5.31 3.87
C THR A 40 -14.70 4.37 4.84
N THR A 41 -15.52 4.93 5.72
CA THR A 41 -16.36 4.12 6.63
C THR A 41 -17.33 3.18 5.90
N THR A 42 -17.69 3.49 4.65
CA THR A 42 -18.50 2.62 3.80
C THR A 42 -17.71 1.38 3.38
N GLU A 43 -16.45 1.54 3.00
CA GLU A 43 -15.54 0.44 2.66
C GLU A 43 -15.24 -0.43 3.88
N VAL A 44 -15.01 0.20 5.04
CA VAL A 44 -14.86 -0.49 6.33
C VAL A 44 -16.04 -1.43 6.56
N ARG A 45 -17.28 -0.92 6.50
CA ARG A 45 -18.49 -1.73 6.68
C ARG A 45 -18.62 -2.83 5.62
N ALA A 46 -18.20 -2.57 4.39
CA ALA A 46 -18.21 -3.58 3.33
C ALA A 46 -17.24 -4.73 3.64
N CYS A 47 -16.04 -4.43 4.14
CA CYS A 47 -15.05 -5.43 4.57
C CYS A 47 -15.59 -6.27 5.72
N ILE A 48 -16.16 -5.64 6.75
CA ILE A 48 -16.72 -6.34 7.92
C ILE A 48 -17.84 -7.30 7.49
N LYS A 49 -18.78 -6.83 6.66
CA LYS A 49 -19.85 -7.68 6.11
C LYS A 49 -19.30 -8.81 5.25
N HIS A 50 -18.28 -8.54 4.44
CA HIS A 50 -17.66 -9.55 3.59
C HIS A 50 -17.00 -10.66 4.43
N VAL A 51 -16.26 -10.30 5.49
CA VAL A 51 -15.67 -11.29 6.39
C VAL A 51 -16.75 -12.16 7.02
N LYS A 52 -17.76 -11.53 7.63
CA LYS A 52 -18.83 -12.22 8.36
C LYS A 52 -19.70 -13.13 7.48
N HIS A 53 -20.06 -12.67 6.28
CA HIS A 53 -21.07 -13.34 5.45
C HIS A 53 -20.51 -14.09 4.24
N VAL A 54 -19.25 -13.87 3.87
CA VAL A 54 -18.62 -14.52 2.72
C VAL A 54 -17.40 -15.30 3.14
N THR A 55 -16.43 -14.66 3.80
CA THR A 55 -15.17 -15.33 4.18
C THR A 55 -15.42 -16.43 5.22
N HIS A 56 -16.19 -16.12 6.27
CA HIS A 56 -16.52 -17.07 7.35
C HIS A 56 -17.91 -17.70 7.21
N ALA A 57 -18.52 -17.64 6.02
CA ALA A 57 -19.86 -18.17 5.78
C ALA A 57 -20.00 -19.64 6.18
N GLN A 58 -18.99 -20.46 5.85
CA GLN A 58 -18.99 -21.91 6.13
C GLN A 58 -18.65 -22.24 7.59
N LYS A 59 -17.88 -21.37 8.27
CA LYS A 59 -17.48 -21.54 9.67
C LYS A 59 -17.51 -20.17 10.36
N PRO A 60 -18.70 -19.70 10.78
CA PRO A 60 -18.83 -18.38 11.40
C PRO A 60 -17.94 -18.25 12.63
N ALA A 61 -17.23 -17.13 12.74
CA ALA A 61 -16.54 -16.79 13.98
C ALA A 61 -17.56 -16.50 15.09
N SER A 62 -17.17 -16.77 16.33
CA SER A 62 -17.97 -16.39 17.50
C SER A 62 -17.99 -14.87 17.65
N HIS A 63 -16.88 -14.21 17.29
CA HIS A 63 -16.70 -12.77 17.40
C HIS A 63 -15.84 -12.24 16.24
N GLU A 64 -16.29 -11.16 15.61
CA GLU A 64 -15.58 -10.38 14.59
C GLU A 64 -15.25 -9.00 15.16
N ILE A 65 -14.12 -8.91 15.86
CA ILE A 65 -13.71 -7.71 16.58
C ILE A 65 -13.02 -6.78 15.59
N THR A 66 -13.43 -5.52 15.50
CA THR A 66 -12.94 -4.62 14.44
C THR A 66 -12.41 -3.31 14.99
N ALA A 67 -11.43 -2.75 14.29
CA ALA A 67 -11.04 -1.36 14.43
C ALA A 67 -10.58 -0.81 13.08
N TRP A 68 -10.81 0.49 12.86
CA TRP A 68 -10.42 1.17 11.64
C TRP A 68 -9.92 2.57 11.91
N ARG A 69 -9.12 3.07 10.97
CA ARG A 69 -8.62 4.45 10.92
C ARG A 69 -8.61 4.87 9.45
N CYS A 70 -9.38 5.88 9.09
CA CYS A 70 -9.51 6.36 7.71
C CYS A 70 -9.29 7.87 7.67
N MET A 71 -8.37 8.32 6.83
CA MET A 71 -8.18 9.74 6.53
C MET A 71 -9.20 10.13 5.46
N MET A 72 -10.23 10.87 5.85
CA MET A 72 -11.33 11.24 4.97
C MET A 72 -11.36 12.73 4.71
N LEU A 73 -11.91 13.10 3.56
CA LEU A 73 -12.15 14.48 3.20
C LEU A 73 -13.32 15.05 4.01
N LYS A 74 -13.14 16.24 4.59
CA LYS A 74 -14.22 16.97 5.27
C LYS A 74 -15.32 17.34 4.29
N ASN A 75 -16.55 17.37 4.77
CA ASN A 75 -17.71 17.73 3.96
C ASN A 75 -17.53 19.10 3.28
N GLY A 76 -17.75 19.17 1.97
CA GLY A 76 -17.64 20.41 1.20
C GLY A 76 -16.21 20.85 0.86
N LYS A 77 -15.19 20.04 1.20
CA LYS A 77 -13.81 20.26 0.77
C LYS A 77 -13.49 19.50 -0.50
N THR A 78 -12.41 19.91 -1.18
CA THR A 78 -11.96 19.30 -2.44
C THR A 78 -10.65 18.52 -2.26
N GLY A 79 -9.92 18.75 -1.17
CA GLY A 79 -8.63 18.10 -0.88
C GLY A 79 -7.46 18.80 -1.55
N LEU A 80 -7.72 19.89 -2.29
CA LEU A 80 -6.70 20.69 -2.98
C LEU A 80 -6.23 21.89 -2.13
N SER A 81 -6.97 22.27 -1.08
CA SER A 81 -6.63 23.43 -0.24
C SER A 81 -5.61 23.14 0.85
N GLY A 82 -5.12 21.90 0.95
CA GLY A 82 -4.09 21.47 1.90
C GLY A 82 -4.58 20.43 2.90
N GLU A 83 -3.77 20.19 3.93
CA GLU A 83 -4.01 19.16 4.94
C GLU A 83 -5.27 19.39 5.80
N ASP A 84 -5.67 20.65 5.98
CA ASP A 84 -6.88 21.03 6.75
C ASP A 84 -8.19 20.54 6.12
N ASP A 85 -8.16 20.13 4.86
CA ASP A 85 -9.31 19.55 4.18
C ASP A 85 -9.62 18.12 4.64
N PHE A 86 -8.68 17.46 5.32
CA PHE A 86 -8.81 16.08 5.76
C PHE A 86 -9.06 15.96 7.26
N GLU A 87 -9.70 14.88 7.66
CA GLU A 87 -9.89 14.49 9.06
C GLU A 87 -9.76 12.99 9.25
N LEU A 88 -9.15 12.59 10.35
CA LEU A 88 -8.98 11.20 10.71
C LEU A 88 -10.24 10.69 11.42
N HIS A 89 -10.97 9.77 10.79
CA HIS A 89 -12.05 9.03 11.44
C HIS A 89 -11.54 7.69 11.93
N SER A 90 -11.68 7.45 13.23
CA SER A 90 -11.31 6.19 13.86
C SER A 90 -12.50 5.61 14.60
N GLY A 91 -12.59 4.28 14.65
CA GLY A 91 -13.64 3.60 15.40
C GLY A 91 -13.32 2.13 15.61
N CYS A 92 -14.13 1.47 16.43
CA CYS A 92 -14.01 0.04 16.72
C CYS A 92 -15.34 -0.58 17.12
N GLU A 93 -15.47 -1.89 16.92
CA GLU A 93 -16.62 -2.69 17.34
C GLU A 93 -16.12 -3.97 18.04
N ASP A 94 -16.68 -4.27 19.21
CA ASP A 94 -16.24 -5.40 20.05
C ASP A 94 -16.86 -6.76 19.66
N ASP A 95 -18.01 -6.77 18.97
CA ASP A 95 -18.81 -7.97 18.62
C ASP A 95 -18.96 -8.99 19.76
N GLY A 96 -19.32 -8.53 20.97
CA GLY A 96 -19.51 -9.37 22.16
C GLY A 96 -18.23 -9.66 22.96
N GLU A 97 -17.06 -9.29 22.46
CA GLU A 97 -15.77 -9.39 23.16
C GLU A 97 -15.41 -8.06 23.81
N ASN A 98 -16.20 -7.66 24.82
CA ASN A 98 -16.10 -6.34 25.46
C ASN A 98 -14.64 -5.87 25.66
N TRP A 99 -14.39 -4.63 25.26
CA TRP A 99 -13.14 -3.88 25.30
C TRP A 99 -12.08 -4.27 24.26
N ALA A 100 -12.29 -5.30 23.45
CA ALA A 100 -11.28 -5.80 22.53
C ALA A 100 -11.03 -4.88 21.33
N GLY A 101 -12.06 -4.24 20.78
CA GLY A 101 -11.95 -3.32 19.65
C GLY A 101 -11.04 -2.13 19.97
N ALA A 102 -11.16 -1.58 21.18
CA ALA A 102 -10.27 -0.51 21.65
C ALA A 102 -8.80 -0.95 21.73
N LYS A 103 -8.52 -2.24 22.01
CA LYS A 103 -7.16 -2.78 22.00
C LYS A 103 -6.59 -2.84 20.58
N ILE A 104 -7.38 -3.30 19.61
CA ILE A 104 -6.98 -3.32 18.20
C ILE A 104 -6.73 -1.89 17.73
N LEU A 105 -7.61 -0.94 18.04
CA LEU A 105 -7.44 0.46 17.67
C LEU A 105 -6.15 1.05 18.24
N LYS A 106 -5.82 0.75 19.50
CA LYS A 106 -4.55 1.16 20.12
C LYS A 106 -3.34 0.56 19.40
N VAL A 107 -3.41 -0.69 18.96
CA VAL A 107 -2.35 -1.32 18.16
C VAL A 107 -2.19 -0.58 16.83
N MET A 108 -3.28 -0.28 16.11
CA MET A 108 -3.24 0.48 14.85
C MET A 108 -2.62 1.88 15.05
N GLN A 109 -2.96 2.56 16.14
CA GLN A 109 -2.36 3.87 16.48
C GLN A 109 -0.86 3.75 16.74
N THR A 110 -0.44 2.73 17.49
CA THR A 110 0.97 2.50 17.85
C THR A 110 1.83 2.18 16.62
N GLU A 111 1.31 1.36 15.70
CA GLU A 111 2.02 0.98 14.48
C GLU A 111 1.90 2.05 13.36
N GLY A 112 1.01 3.04 13.55
CA GLY A 112 0.82 4.17 12.63
C GLY A 112 -0.06 3.86 11.43
N ILE A 113 -0.98 2.89 11.54
CA ILE A 113 -1.80 2.41 10.42
C ILE A 113 -2.98 3.33 10.15
N ILE A 114 -3.11 3.79 8.91
CA ILE A 114 -4.22 4.61 8.41
C ILE A 114 -4.78 3.96 7.13
N ASP A 115 -5.96 4.43 6.69
CA ASP A 115 -6.71 3.94 5.54
C ASP A 115 -6.87 2.42 5.50
N ALA A 116 -7.14 1.84 6.67
CA ALA A 116 -7.32 0.42 6.84
C ALA A 116 -8.35 0.06 7.91
N VAL A 117 -8.86 -1.16 7.81
CA VAL A 117 -9.62 -1.85 8.84
C VAL A 117 -8.92 -3.15 9.21
N VAL A 118 -8.77 -3.39 10.51
CA VAL A 118 -8.32 -4.65 11.08
C VAL A 118 -9.53 -5.37 11.66
N ILE A 119 -9.67 -6.64 11.30
CA ILE A 119 -10.72 -7.53 11.80
C ILE A 119 -10.02 -8.72 12.45
N VAL A 120 -10.21 -8.91 13.75
CA VAL A 120 -9.74 -10.07 14.49
C VAL A 120 -10.91 -10.99 14.76
N SER A 121 -10.87 -12.14 14.12
CA SER A 121 -11.89 -13.17 14.22
C SER A 121 -11.50 -14.18 15.29
N ARG A 122 -12.42 -14.43 16.23
CA ARG A 122 -12.26 -15.45 17.26
C ARG A 122 -13.30 -16.55 17.10
N TRP A 123 -12.85 -17.80 17.10
CA TRP A 123 -13.70 -18.98 17.32
C TRP A 123 -13.56 -19.43 18.77
N TYR A 124 -14.65 -19.39 19.53
CA TYR A 124 -14.66 -19.78 20.94
C TYR A 124 -14.61 -21.30 21.10
N GLY A 125 -13.68 -21.80 21.91
CA GLY A 125 -13.47 -23.23 22.14
C GLY A 125 -14.15 -23.78 23.40
N GLY A 126 -15.09 -23.06 24.02
CA GLY A 126 -15.76 -23.52 25.24
C GLY A 126 -15.05 -23.16 26.56
N VAL A 127 -13.78 -22.74 26.52
CA VAL A 127 -13.01 -22.35 27.72
C VAL A 127 -12.78 -20.84 27.81
N MET A 128 -13.16 -20.24 28.94
CA MET A 128 -12.93 -18.81 29.19
C MET A 128 -11.43 -18.53 29.37
N LEU A 129 -10.84 -17.78 28.44
CA LEU A 129 -9.41 -17.43 28.50
C LEU A 129 -9.09 -16.30 29.49
N GLY A 130 -10.12 -15.56 29.95
CA GLY A 130 -9.93 -14.37 30.77
C GLY A 130 -9.15 -13.28 30.02
N PRO A 131 -8.30 -12.49 30.71
CA PRO A 131 -7.53 -11.40 30.10
C PRO A 131 -6.56 -11.83 28.99
N VAL A 132 -6.12 -13.09 28.99
CA VAL A 132 -5.14 -13.62 28.00
C VAL A 132 -5.67 -13.51 26.57
N ARG A 133 -6.99 -13.56 26.35
CA ARG A 133 -7.59 -13.36 25.01
C ARG A 133 -7.17 -12.04 24.36
N PHE A 134 -7.02 -10.98 25.15
CA PHE A 134 -6.63 -9.67 24.65
C PHE A 134 -5.19 -9.68 24.13
N THR A 135 -4.30 -10.44 24.77
CA THR A 135 -2.92 -10.60 24.30
C THR A 135 -2.87 -11.28 22.93
N HIS A 136 -3.70 -12.30 22.71
CA HIS A 136 -3.81 -12.96 21.40
C HIS A 136 -4.37 -12.01 20.33
N ILE A 137 -5.44 -11.28 20.67
CA ILE A 137 -6.06 -10.28 19.79
C ILE A 137 -5.05 -9.20 19.38
N GLU A 138 -4.34 -8.61 20.34
CA GLU A 138 -3.32 -7.60 20.07
C GLU A 138 -2.15 -8.16 19.26
N THR A 139 -1.77 -9.41 19.49
CA THR A 139 -0.68 -10.07 18.76
C THR A 139 -1.04 -10.27 17.29
N CYS A 140 -2.20 -10.86 17.00
CA CYS A 140 -2.68 -11.03 15.62
C CYS A 140 -2.83 -9.67 14.92
N ALA A 141 -3.43 -8.67 15.59
CA ALA A 141 -3.59 -7.33 15.05
C ALA A 141 -2.24 -6.67 14.71
N ARG A 142 -1.25 -6.80 15.60
CA ARG A 142 0.08 -6.20 15.40
C ARG A 142 0.83 -6.84 14.24
N GLU A 143 0.70 -8.16 14.08
CA GLU A 143 1.30 -8.89 12.96
C GLU A 143 0.81 -8.36 11.61
N VAL A 144 -0.52 -8.26 11.42
CA VAL A 144 -1.08 -7.74 10.16
C VAL A 144 -0.77 -6.26 9.95
N CYS A 145 -0.75 -5.45 11.02
CA CYS A 145 -0.39 -4.02 10.93
C CYS A 145 1.04 -3.83 10.41
N ARG A 146 2.01 -4.58 10.95
CA ARG A 146 3.41 -4.47 10.54
C ARG A 146 3.62 -4.92 9.09
N ALA A 147 2.99 -6.02 8.70
CA ALA A 147 3.05 -6.52 7.33
C ALA A 147 2.38 -5.55 6.34
N PHE A 148 1.27 -4.92 6.72
CA PHE A 148 0.61 -3.88 5.94
C PHE A 148 1.54 -2.69 5.71
N LYS A 149 2.11 -2.15 6.80
CA LYS A 149 3.06 -1.03 6.72
C LYS A 149 4.26 -1.31 5.82
N LEU A 150 4.83 -2.52 5.92
CA LEU A 150 5.94 -2.92 5.06
C LEU A 150 5.54 -2.94 3.58
N LYS A 151 4.32 -3.41 3.24
CA LYS A 151 3.82 -3.40 1.87
C LYS A 151 3.60 -1.98 1.35
N GLU A 152 3.04 -1.09 2.17
CA GLU A 152 2.88 0.32 1.79
C GLU A 152 4.22 1.00 1.52
N GLU A 153 5.20 0.84 2.42
CA GLU A 153 6.54 1.42 2.23
C GLU A 153 7.23 0.91 0.95
N ILE A 154 6.98 -0.34 0.56
CA ILE A 154 7.51 -0.92 -0.67
C ILE A 154 6.77 -0.39 -1.90
N GLU A 155 5.45 -0.26 -1.85
CA GLU A 155 4.66 0.34 -2.94
C GLU A 155 5.11 1.79 -3.19
N ASP A 156 5.37 2.57 -2.14
CA ASP A 156 5.94 3.91 -2.23
C ASP A 156 7.33 3.91 -2.86
N CYS A 157 8.18 2.96 -2.46
CA CYS A 157 9.51 2.81 -3.05
C CYS A 157 9.43 2.47 -4.55
N VAL A 158 8.53 1.57 -4.95
CA VAL A 158 8.33 1.17 -6.35
C VAL A 158 7.80 2.34 -7.18
N SER A 159 6.85 3.12 -6.65
CA SER A 159 6.36 4.35 -7.28
C SER A 159 7.48 5.37 -7.48
N THR A 160 8.29 5.58 -6.44
CA THR A 160 9.48 6.46 -6.50
C THR A 160 10.48 5.97 -7.55
N LEU A 161 10.80 4.68 -7.56
CA LEU A 161 11.71 4.08 -8.54
C LEU A 161 11.23 4.26 -9.97
N THR A 162 9.93 4.07 -10.20
CA THR A 162 9.31 4.26 -11.52
C THR A 162 9.48 5.70 -12.00
N THR A 163 9.20 6.67 -11.12
CA THR A 163 9.40 8.10 -11.40
C THR A 163 10.87 8.43 -11.68
N LEU A 164 11.80 7.89 -10.90
CA LEU A 164 13.24 8.11 -11.10
C LEU A 164 13.74 7.49 -12.42
N ASP A 165 13.21 6.33 -12.80
CA ASP A 165 13.54 5.70 -14.08
C ASP A 165 13.05 6.54 -15.27
N ASP A 166 11.84 7.09 -15.18
CA ASP A 166 11.28 7.97 -16.21
C ASP A 166 12.13 9.24 -16.35
N ILE A 167 12.47 9.91 -15.23
CA ILE A 167 13.39 11.06 -15.21
C ILE A 167 14.75 10.71 -15.82
N LEU A 168 15.30 9.54 -15.48
CA LEU A 168 16.59 9.11 -15.99
C LEU A 168 16.55 8.78 -17.49
N SER A 169 15.41 8.29 -17.99
CA SER A 169 15.17 8.07 -19.42
C SER A 169 15.22 9.40 -20.17
N ASP A 170 14.44 10.38 -19.73
CA ASP A 170 14.35 11.71 -20.35
C ASP A 170 15.73 12.41 -20.40
N LEU A 171 16.45 12.41 -19.28
CA LEU A 171 17.79 13.01 -19.22
C LEU A 171 18.79 12.32 -20.15
N ARG A 172 18.69 11.00 -20.33
CA ARG A 172 19.55 10.26 -21.27
C ARG A 172 19.22 10.60 -22.71
N GLU A 173 17.94 10.79 -23.04
CA GLU A 173 17.53 11.26 -24.36
C GLU A 173 18.04 12.67 -24.64
N ASP A 174 17.96 13.58 -23.67
CA ASP A 174 18.47 14.95 -23.83
C ASP A 174 19.99 14.99 -23.99
N LEU A 175 20.72 14.18 -23.22
CA LEU A 175 22.16 13.99 -23.43
C LEU A 175 22.44 13.46 -24.85
N ALA A 176 21.67 12.48 -25.33
CA ALA A 176 21.82 11.93 -26.67
C ALA A 176 21.59 12.99 -27.77
N LYS A 177 20.60 13.87 -27.60
CA LYS A 177 20.34 15.01 -28.50
C LYS A 177 21.51 16.01 -28.50
N LEU A 178 22.01 16.41 -27.32
CA LEU A 178 23.15 17.32 -27.17
C LEU A 178 24.47 16.76 -27.73
N THR A 179 24.65 15.44 -27.62
CA THR A 179 25.83 14.78 -28.20
C THR A 179 25.72 14.66 -29.71
N ALA A 180 24.53 14.41 -30.25
CA ALA A 180 24.30 14.39 -31.69
C ALA A 180 24.42 15.77 -32.35
N SER A 181 24.02 16.86 -31.67
CA SER A 181 24.20 18.23 -32.18
C SER A 181 25.68 18.63 -32.22
N SER A 182 26.44 18.32 -31.16
CA SER A 182 27.89 18.58 -31.11
C SER A 182 28.70 17.75 -32.13
N ALA A 183 28.22 16.55 -32.53
CA ALA A 183 28.90 15.73 -33.54
C ALA A 183 28.71 16.24 -34.98
N LYS A 184 27.60 16.94 -35.28
CA LYS A 184 27.30 17.46 -36.62
C LYS A 184 28.22 18.61 -37.08
N GLU A 185 29.03 19.20 -36.19
CA GLU A 185 30.04 20.20 -36.55
C GLU A 185 31.41 19.58 -36.94
N THR A 186 31.55 18.26 -36.86
CA THR A 186 32.78 17.55 -37.21
C THR A 186 32.48 16.28 -38.02
N SER A 187 32.65 16.39 -39.33
CA SER A 187 32.69 15.33 -40.37
C SER A 187 31.42 14.53 -40.71
N ASP A 188 31.08 14.58 -42.01
CA ASP A 188 30.27 13.62 -42.74
C ASP A 188 30.92 12.22 -42.69
N ASP A 189 30.29 11.23 -42.05
CA ASP A 189 30.18 9.87 -42.58
C ASP A 189 29.09 9.05 -41.86
N VAL A 190 28.47 8.17 -42.63
CA VAL A 190 27.25 7.40 -42.31
C VAL A 190 27.57 6.19 -41.44
N THR A 191 26.86 6.01 -40.33
CA THR A 191 26.34 4.68 -39.93
C THR A 191 25.23 4.82 -38.89
N ALA A 192 24.00 4.53 -39.32
CA ALA A 192 22.83 4.45 -38.47
C ALA A 192 22.95 3.26 -37.51
N SER A 193 23.26 3.53 -36.25
CA SER A 193 23.20 2.53 -35.18
C SER A 193 21.83 2.58 -34.53
N ALA A 194 21.07 1.50 -34.70
CA ALA A 194 19.70 1.33 -34.22
C ALA A 194 19.58 1.62 -32.72
N SER A 195 18.68 2.53 -32.35
CA SER A 195 18.31 2.84 -30.97
C SER A 195 17.72 1.59 -30.31
N LYS A 196 18.51 0.85 -29.53
CA LYS A 196 17.96 -0.10 -28.56
C LYS A 196 17.29 0.74 -27.47
N THR A 197 15.97 0.90 -27.55
CA THR A 197 15.16 1.38 -26.43
C THR A 197 15.48 0.51 -25.22
N ALA A 198 16.08 1.12 -24.19
CA ALA A 198 16.39 0.41 -22.96
C ALA A 198 15.07 -0.09 -22.36
N LYS A 199 14.94 -1.41 -22.13
CA LYS A 199 13.75 -1.96 -21.48
C LYS A 199 13.57 -1.34 -20.09
N LYS A 200 12.36 -0.84 -19.81
CA LYS A 200 11.98 -0.32 -18.49
C LYS A 200 12.20 -1.42 -17.44
N ALA A 201 12.72 -1.02 -16.28
CA ALA A 201 12.98 -1.96 -15.19
C ALA A 201 11.65 -2.53 -14.68
N ASP A 202 11.65 -3.83 -14.38
CA ASP A 202 10.48 -4.51 -13.81
C ASP A 202 10.63 -4.62 -12.29
N TYR A 203 9.68 -4.05 -11.57
CA TYR A 203 9.62 -4.04 -10.11
C TYR A 203 8.56 -5.00 -9.55
N SER A 204 7.87 -5.74 -10.40
CA SER A 204 6.78 -6.65 -10.00
C SER A 204 7.20 -7.69 -8.95
N GLY A 205 8.48 -8.07 -8.92
CA GLY A 205 9.03 -9.00 -7.94
C GLY A 205 8.89 -8.55 -6.48
N PHE A 206 8.83 -7.25 -6.20
CA PHE A 206 8.63 -6.72 -4.85
C PHE A 206 7.24 -7.05 -4.25
N HIS A 207 6.26 -7.38 -5.09
CA HIS A 207 4.95 -7.85 -4.62
C HIS A 207 5.00 -9.27 -4.04
N SER A 208 5.96 -10.09 -4.47
CA SER A 208 6.11 -11.49 -4.03
C SER A 208 7.05 -11.63 -2.83
N GLU A 209 8.20 -10.96 -2.86
CA GLU A 209 9.21 -11.00 -1.81
C GLU A 209 9.55 -9.56 -1.39
N PRO A 210 8.91 -9.06 -0.32
CA PRO A 210 9.12 -7.68 0.11
C PRO A 210 10.51 -7.48 0.72
N ASP A 211 11.45 -6.92 -0.05
CA ASP A 211 12.77 -6.48 0.43
C ASP A 211 12.90 -4.95 0.37
N LEU A 212 12.47 -4.32 1.47
CA LEU A 212 12.54 -2.87 1.64
C LEU A 212 13.98 -2.33 1.54
N ALA A 213 14.97 -3.09 2.03
CA ALA A 213 16.36 -2.66 2.01
C ALA A 213 16.92 -2.64 0.59
N LYS A 214 16.55 -3.59 -0.25
CA LYS A 214 16.88 -3.60 -1.68
C LYS A 214 16.16 -2.49 -2.43
N ALA A 215 14.88 -2.25 -2.15
CA ALA A 215 14.12 -1.15 -2.77
C ALA A 215 14.79 0.22 -2.50
N LYS A 216 15.13 0.50 -1.23
CA LYS A 216 15.85 1.72 -0.85
C LYS A 216 17.23 1.84 -1.51
N ARG A 217 18.00 0.74 -1.60
CA ARG A 217 19.29 0.71 -2.30
C ARG A 217 19.15 1.05 -3.80
N LEU A 218 18.10 0.56 -4.45
CA LEU A 218 17.83 0.88 -5.85
C LEU A 218 17.49 2.37 -6.04
N ILE A 219 16.73 2.96 -5.12
CA ILE A 219 16.40 4.40 -5.15
C ILE A 219 17.68 5.22 -5.12
N SER A 220 18.56 4.98 -4.14
CA SER A 220 19.84 5.69 -4.05
C SER A 220 20.71 5.50 -5.30
N ALA A 221 20.70 4.30 -5.90
CA ALA A 221 21.42 4.07 -7.15
C ALA A 221 20.86 4.90 -8.32
N ARG A 222 19.53 5.06 -8.42
CA ARG A 222 18.89 5.88 -9.45
C ARG A 222 19.11 7.37 -9.24
N GLU A 223 19.01 7.85 -8.01
CA GLU A 223 19.34 9.23 -7.67
C GLU A 223 20.79 9.59 -8.05
N ASN A 224 21.75 8.69 -7.77
CA ASN A 224 23.14 8.88 -8.13
C ASN A 224 23.35 8.86 -9.65
N ALA A 225 22.65 7.98 -10.37
CA ALA A 225 22.68 7.96 -11.84
C ALA A 225 22.15 9.27 -12.43
N ILE A 226 21.02 9.79 -11.92
CA ILE A 226 20.44 11.08 -12.33
C ILE A 226 21.45 12.21 -12.09
N LYS A 227 22.06 12.28 -10.91
CA LYS A 227 23.09 13.29 -10.59
C LYS A 227 24.25 13.23 -11.58
N SER A 228 24.73 12.03 -11.91
CA SER A 228 25.82 11.84 -12.86
C SER A 228 25.44 12.29 -14.27
N VAL A 229 24.24 11.96 -14.76
CA VAL A 229 23.78 12.34 -16.10
C VAL A 229 23.58 13.85 -16.20
N LYS A 230 22.98 14.49 -15.19
CA LYS A 230 22.85 15.95 -15.13
C LYS A 230 24.20 16.65 -15.21
N LEU A 231 25.21 16.15 -14.48
CA LEU A 231 26.55 16.70 -14.52
C LEU A 231 27.21 16.58 -15.91
N LEU A 232 26.94 15.50 -16.65
CA LEU A 232 27.42 15.35 -18.03
C LEU A 232 26.73 16.32 -18.99
N ILE A 233 25.41 16.52 -18.84
CA ILE A 233 24.64 17.50 -19.62
C ILE A 233 25.21 18.90 -19.40
N SER A 234 25.35 19.35 -18.15
CA SER A 234 25.88 20.70 -17.86
C SER A 234 27.30 20.90 -18.39
N LYS A 235 28.17 19.87 -18.32
CA LYS A 235 29.52 19.93 -18.92
C LYS A 235 29.50 20.03 -20.44
N LYS A 236 28.48 19.50 -21.10
CA LYS A 236 28.32 19.58 -22.56
C LYS A 236 27.74 20.93 -22.98
N GLU A 237 26.77 21.44 -22.24
CA GLU A 237 26.21 22.78 -22.45
C GLU A 237 27.28 23.88 -22.28
N GLN A 238 28.20 23.75 -21.33
CA GLN A 238 29.32 24.69 -21.16
C GLN A 238 30.37 24.65 -22.29
N LYS A 239 30.34 23.62 -23.16
CA LYS A 239 31.29 23.44 -24.27
C LYS A 239 30.73 23.86 -25.62
N ILE A 240 29.42 24.12 -25.70
CA ILE A 240 28.72 24.68 -26.87
C ILE A 240 28.72 26.20 -26.70
#